data_AF-A0A918YPE5-F1
#
_entry.id   AF-A0A918YPE5-F1
#
_cell.length_a   1.000
_cell.length_b   1.000
_cell.length_c   1.000
_cell.angle_alpha   90.00
_cell.angle_beta   90.00
_cell.angle_gamma   90.00
#
_symmetry.space_group_name_H-M   'P 1'
#
loop_
_entity.id
_entity.type
_entity.pdbx_description
1 polymer ?
#
loop_
_entity_poly.entity_id
_entity_poly.type
_entity_poly.pdbx_seq_one_letter_code
_entity_poly.pdbx_strand_id
1 'polypeptide(L)'
;MHKPLRLALATATATALTGGLLTFSAVTATAADSTHVPQADFNGDGIGDVAFSADSAYVNGRSAAGQLVVRYGTKTGVSSAKRSTISQDTAGNPGTAEAGDHFGAETAYADFNGDGHDDIAVGSPGEDVGSDQDGGGIAVL
;
A
#
# COMPACT_ATOMS: atom_id res chain seq x y z
N MET A 1 -8.32 0.77 12.52
CA MET A 1 -8.00 -0.53 13.15
C MET A 1 -9.27 -1.34 13.47
N HIS A 2 -9.82 -2.05 12.48
CA HIS A 2 -10.79 -3.12 12.76
C HIS A 2 -10.03 -4.43 12.86
N LYS A 3 -9.84 -4.96 14.09
CA LYS A 3 -9.37 -6.34 14.28
C LYS A 3 -10.54 -7.28 13.97
N PRO A 4 -10.50 -8.08 12.89
CA PRO A 4 -11.46 -9.15 12.73
C PRO A 4 -11.10 -10.28 13.72
N LEU A 5 -11.76 -10.33 14.88
CA LEU A 5 -11.69 -11.50 15.75
C LEU A 5 -12.40 -12.66 15.05
N ARG A 6 -11.65 -13.55 14.40
CA ARG A 6 -12.20 -14.84 13.97
C ARG A 6 -11.96 -15.86 15.07
N LEU A 7 -13.04 -16.22 15.76
CA LEU A 7 -13.06 -17.23 16.80
C LEU A 7 -12.91 -18.62 16.16
N ALA A 8 -11.71 -19.19 16.22
CA ALA A 8 -11.50 -20.60 15.87
C ALA A 8 -11.70 -21.46 17.14
N LEU A 9 -12.78 -22.21 17.20
CA LEU A 9 -13.03 -23.18 18.27
C LEU A 9 -12.31 -24.49 17.95
N ALA A 10 -11.09 -24.66 18.44
CA ALA A 10 -10.38 -25.95 18.39
C ALA A 10 -10.61 -26.69 19.72
N THR A 11 -11.56 -27.63 19.75
CA THR A 11 -11.80 -28.50 20.90
C THR A 11 -10.85 -29.70 20.82
N ALA A 12 -9.82 -29.75 21.67
CA ALA A 12 -9.01 -30.95 21.86
C ALA A 12 -9.64 -31.82 22.97
N THR A 13 -10.29 -32.92 22.62
CA THR A 13 -10.70 -33.93 23.59
C THR A 13 -9.56 -34.91 23.84
N ALA A 14 -8.93 -34.83 25.00
CA ALA A 14 -7.99 -35.85 25.48
C ALA A 14 -8.74 -36.85 26.39
N THR A 15 -8.86 -38.10 25.95
CA THR A 15 -9.30 -39.22 26.79
C THR A 15 -8.11 -39.71 27.63
N ALA A 16 -8.18 -39.52 28.94
CA ALA A 16 -7.17 -40.04 29.87
C ALA A 16 -7.43 -41.53 30.15
N LEU A 17 -6.44 -42.40 29.88
CA LEU A 17 -6.44 -43.78 30.33
C LEU A 17 -5.36 -43.97 31.41
N THR A 18 -5.85 -44.22 32.63
CA THR A 18 -5.21 -44.87 33.80
C THR A 18 -3.87 -44.32 34.31
N GLY A 19 -3.90 -43.62 35.46
CA GLY A 19 -2.81 -43.77 36.44
C GLY A 19 -2.26 -42.55 37.18
N GLY A 20 -2.69 -41.31 36.88
CA GLY A 20 -2.22 -40.14 37.62
C GLY A 20 -2.87 -38.85 37.15
N LEU A 21 -3.54 -38.14 38.04
CA LEU A 21 -4.31 -36.93 37.74
C LEU A 21 -3.35 -35.75 37.46
N LEU A 22 -2.99 -35.56 36.20
CA LEU A 22 -2.48 -34.30 35.68
C LEU A 22 -3.58 -33.64 34.84
N THR A 23 -4.34 -32.73 35.46
CA THR A 23 -5.29 -31.87 34.75
C THR A 23 -4.51 -30.80 33.99
N PHE A 24 -4.33 -30.97 32.68
CA PHE A 24 -3.90 -29.88 31.81
C PHE A 24 -5.14 -29.17 31.28
N SER A 25 -5.30 -27.89 31.62
CA SER A 25 -6.32 -27.04 30.99
C SER A 25 -5.95 -26.88 29.51
N ALA A 26 -6.84 -27.29 28.62
CA ALA A 26 -6.70 -27.04 27.20
C ALA A 26 -6.78 -25.52 26.96
N VAL A 27 -5.65 -24.89 26.64
CA VAL A 27 -5.62 -23.51 26.16
C VAL A 27 -6.01 -23.54 24.69
N THR A 28 -6.93 -22.66 24.28
CA THR A 28 -7.26 -22.45 22.87
C THR A 28 -6.02 -21.98 22.12
N ALA A 29 -5.54 -22.76 21.14
CA ALA A 29 -4.53 -22.29 20.22
C ALA A 29 -5.13 -21.19 19.34
N THR A 30 -4.58 -19.97 19.41
CA THR A 30 -4.86 -18.96 18.40
C THR A 30 -4.08 -19.33 17.14
N ALA A 31 -4.76 -19.43 16.00
CA ALA A 31 -4.04 -19.46 14.72
C ALA A 31 -3.22 -18.16 14.62
N ALA A 32 -1.98 -18.28 14.16
CA ALA A 32 -1.20 -17.11 13.78
C ALA A 32 -1.99 -16.34 12.71
N ASP A 33 -1.94 -15.02 12.78
CA ASP A 33 -2.59 -14.12 11.85
C ASP A 33 -2.30 -14.58 10.42
N SER A 34 -3.34 -14.73 9.59
CA SER A 34 -3.12 -14.88 8.16
C SER A 34 -2.29 -13.67 7.76
N THR A 35 -1.09 -13.88 7.22
CA THR A 35 -0.21 -12.80 6.77
C THR A 35 -1.06 -11.67 6.21
N HIS A 36 -1.06 -10.52 6.88
CA HIS A 36 -1.65 -9.31 6.32
C HIS A 36 -0.93 -9.13 5.00
N VAL A 37 -1.57 -9.51 3.89
CA VAL A 37 -1.05 -9.16 2.58
C VAL A 37 -1.16 -7.64 2.61
N PRO A 38 -0.05 -6.90 2.67
CA PRO A 38 -0.14 -5.45 2.70
C PRO A 38 -0.96 -5.06 1.47
N GLN A 39 -2.13 -4.50 1.73
CA GLN A 39 -2.95 -3.85 0.73
C GLN A 39 -2.89 -2.40 1.13
N ALA A 40 -2.32 -1.56 0.27
CA ALA A 40 -2.25 -0.14 0.52
C ALA A 40 -3.67 0.40 0.74
N ASP A 41 -3.90 1.21 1.76
CA ASP A 41 -5.14 1.97 1.97
C ASP A 41 -4.81 3.47 1.92
N PHE A 42 -4.77 4.02 0.71
CA PHE A 42 -4.36 5.40 0.47
C PHE A 42 -5.43 6.41 0.89
N ASN A 43 -6.68 5.98 1.04
CA ASN A 43 -7.80 6.87 1.39
C ASN A 43 -8.34 6.65 2.82
N GLY A 44 -7.83 5.65 3.54
CA GLY A 44 -8.14 5.37 4.95
C GLY A 44 -9.55 4.80 5.18
N ASP A 45 -10.19 4.20 4.18
CA ASP A 45 -11.54 3.64 4.33
C ASP A 45 -11.55 2.19 4.85
N GLY A 46 -10.37 1.62 5.08
CA GLY A 46 -10.16 0.26 5.55
C GLY A 46 -10.31 -0.81 4.47
N ILE A 47 -10.36 -0.42 3.19
CA ILE A 47 -10.39 -1.33 2.04
C ILE A 47 -9.14 -1.10 1.19
N GLY A 48 -8.45 -2.19 0.85
CA GLY A 48 -7.27 -2.13 -0.01
C GLY A 48 -7.50 -1.47 -1.36
N ASP A 49 -6.64 -0.50 -1.67
CA ASP A 49 -6.51 0.23 -2.92
C ASP A 49 -5.41 -0.37 -3.82
N VAL A 50 -5.36 0.09 -5.08
CA VAL A 50 -4.30 -0.31 -6.02
C VAL A 50 -3.76 0.89 -6.77
N ALA A 51 -2.44 1.07 -6.75
CA ALA A 51 -1.72 2.04 -7.55
C ALA A 51 -1.12 1.39 -8.80
N PHE A 52 -1.16 2.10 -9.93
CA PHE A 52 -0.55 1.68 -11.19
C PHE A 52 0.27 2.83 -11.76
N SER A 53 1.51 2.53 -12.12
CA SER A 53 2.40 3.48 -12.79
C SER A 53 2.10 3.59 -14.28
N ALA A 54 2.16 4.82 -14.77
CA ALA A 54 2.25 5.15 -16.19
C ALA A 54 3.40 6.15 -16.35
N ASP A 55 4.63 5.69 -16.07
CA ASP A 55 5.86 6.50 -16.06
C ASP A 55 6.13 7.19 -17.41
N SER A 56 5.64 6.61 -18.50
CA SER A 56 5.80 7.17 -19.84
C SER A 56 4.64 8.09 -20.26
N ALA A 57 3.71 8.41 -19.35
CA ALA A 57 2.55 9.25 -19.66
C ALA A 57 2.93 10.70 -20.00
N TYR A 58 2.08 11.34 -20.80
CA TYR A 58 2.15 12.76 -21.04
C TYR A 58 1.48 13.53 -19.90
N VAL A 59 2.19 14.49 -19.31
CA VAL A 59 1.64 15.42 -18.30
C VAL A 59 1.75 16.84 -18.84
N ASN A 60 0.61 17.52 -19.01
CA ASN A 60 0.55 18.89 -19.53
C ASN A 60 1.38 19.12 -20.82
N GLY A 61 1.42 18.13 -21.70
CA GLY A 61 2.12 18.16 -22.99
C GLY A 61 3.57 17.65 -22.97
N ARG A 62 4.09 17.25 -21.81
CA ARG A 62 5.47 16.77 -21.64
C ARG A 62 5.51 15.25 -21.74
N SER A 63 6.20 14.73 -22.74
CA SER A 63 6.33 13.29 -22.97
C SER A 63 7.16 12.62 -21.89
N ALA A 64 6.74 11.42 -21.44
CA ALA A 64 7.47 10.66 -20.43
C ALA A 64 7.73 11.42 -19.11
N ALA A 65 6.88 12.40 -18.81
CA ALA A 65 6.85 13.04 -17.51
C ALA A 65 6.38 12.07 -16.42
N GLY A 66 5.43 11.20 -16.78
CA GLY A 66 4.96 10.14 -15.92
C GLY A 66 3.85 10.55 -14.95
N GLN A 67 3.02 9.58 -14.61
CA GLN A 67 1.94 9.74 -13.62
C GLN A 67 1.65 8.40 -12.94
N LEU A 68 1.04 8.49 -11.76
CA LEU A 68 0.48 7.37 -11.02
C LEU A 68 -1.05 7.44 -11.07
N VAL A 69 -1.72 6.29 -11.21
CA VAL A 69 -3.17 6.18 -11.07
C VAL A 69 -3.50 5.28 -9.89
N VAL A 70 -4.10 5.83 -8.85
CA VAL A 70 -4.62 5.08 -7.70
C VAL A 70 -6.09 4.80 -7.93
N ARG A 71 -6.50 3.54 -7.89
CA ARG A 71 -7.91 3.13 -7.92
C ARG A 71 -8.32 2.63 -6.56
N TYR A 72 -9.44 3.15 -6.07
CA TYR A 72 -9.88 2.85 -4.72
C TYR A 72 -10.64 1.53 -4.65
N GLY A 73 -10.36 0.79 -3.59
CA GLY A 73 -11.04 -0.42 -3.20
C GLY A 73 -12.51 -0.18 -2.90
N THR A 74 -13.30 -1.23 -3.05
CA THR A 74 -14.67 -1.28 -2.55
C THR A 74 -14.97 -2.69 -2.06
N LYS A 75 -16.10 -2.87 -1.38
CA LYS A 75 -16.57 -4.20 -0.94
C LYS A 75 -16.75 -5.21 -2.07
N THR A 76 -16.85 -4.75 -3.31
CA THR A 76 -17.02 -5.60 -4.51
C THR A 76 -15.78 -5.63 -5.40
N GLY A 77 -14.64 -5.10 -4.95
CA GLY A 77 -13.39 -5.03 -5.71
C GLY A 77 -12.98 -3.60 -6.07
N VAL A 78 -11.95 -3.47 -6.92
CA VAL A 78 -11.37 -2.18 -7.32
C VAL A 78 -12.37 -1.37 -8.15
N SER A 79 -12.59 -0.11 -7.78
CA SER A 79 -13.49 0.79 -8.49
C SER A 79 -12.90 1.26 -9.83
N SER A 80 -13.74 1.36 -10.85
CA SER A 80 -13.41 2.08 -12.08
C SER A 80 -13.71 3.58 -12.03
N ALA A 81 -14.57 4.00 -11.11
CA ALA A 81 -15.04 5.37 -10.99
C ALA A 81 -14.31 6.16 -9.90
N LYS A 82 -13.94 5.51 -8.79
CA LYS A 82 -13.19 6.15 -7.70
C LYS A 82 -11.69 5.98 -7.93
N ARG A 83 -11.03 7.05 -8.34
CA ARG A 83 -9.59 7.07 -8.61
C ARG A 83 -8.99 8.44 -8.35
N SER A 84 -7.69 8.45 -8.11
CA SER A 84 -6.83 9.63 -8.17
C SER A 84 -5.79 9.45 -9.26
N THR A 85 -5.43 10.53 -9.93
CA THR A 85 -4.32 10.54 -10.90
C THR A 85 -3.37 11.63 -10.45
N ILE A 86 -2.11 11.25 -10.27
CA ILE A 86 -1.10 12.02 -9.55
C ILE A 86 0.14 12.11 -10.43
N SER A 87 0.76 13.27 -10.49
CA SER A 87 2.03 13.56 -11.17
C SER A 87 2.80 14.62 -10.37
N GLN A 88 3.99 15.00 -10.78
CA GLN A 88 4.72 16.12 -10.17
C GLN A 88 3.96 17.46 -10.28
N ASP A 89 3.11 17.63 -11.30
CA ASP A 89 2.24 18.81 -11.44
C ASP A 89 0.99 18.78 -10.52
N THR A 90 0.76 17.71 -9.76
CA THR A 90 -0.36 17.64 -8.83
C THR A 90 -0.11 18.57 -7.64
N ALA A 91 -1.10 19.42 -7.32
CA ALA A 91 -0.96 20.40 -6.26
C ALA A 91 -0.59 19.75 -4.92
N GLY A 92 0.51 20.21 -4.33
CA GLY A 92 1.07 19.68 -3.07
C GLY A 92 2.23 18.71 -3.27
N ASN A 93 2.43 18.18 -4.48
CA ASN A 93 3.58 17.33 -4.78
C ASN A 93 4.85 18.17 -4.98
N PRO A 94 6.02 17.66 -4.59
CA PRO A 94 7.29 18.31 -4.87
C PRO A 94 7.63 18.22 -6.37
N GLY A 95 8.40 19.21 -6.84
CA GLY A 95 8.89 19.27 -8.21
C GLY A 95 7.89 19.88 -9.19
N THR A 96 8.19 19.76 -10.47
CA THR A 96 7.31 20.14 -11.59
C THR A 96 7.53 19.10 -12.66
N ALA A 97 6.47 18.66 -13.33
CA ALA A 97 6.62 17.68 -14.39
C ALA A 97 7.45 18.28 -15.53
N GLU A 98 8.48 17.57 -15.93
CA GLU A 98 9.39 17.83 -17.03
C GLU A 98 9.33 16.64 -18.01
N ALA A 99 9.96 16.78 -19.18
CA ALA A 99 9.89 15.73 -20.19
C ALA A 99 11.03 14.73 -19.97
N GLY A 100 10.71 13.50 -19.58
CA GLY A 100 11.70 12.47 -19.32
C GLY A 100 11.87 12.10 -17.85
N ASP A 101 11.13 12.73 -16.93
CA ASP A 101 11.29 12.48 -15.48
C ASP A 101 10.94 11.04 -15.11
N HIS A 102 10.04 10.43 -15.87
CA HIS A 102 9.51 9.10 -15.62
C HIS A 102 8.91 8.96 -14.21
N PHE A 103 8.16 9.95 -13.73
CA PHE A 103 7.46 9.88 -12.44
C PHE A 103 6.59 8.63 -12.36
N GLY A 104 6.88 7.76 -11.39
CA GLY A 104 6.24 6.46 -11.25
C GLY A 104 7.06 5.29 -11.77
N ALA A 105 8.30 5.49 -12.24
CA ALA A 105 9.18 4.41 -12.71
C ALA A 105 9.40 3.34 -11.63
N GLU A 106 9.54 3.78 -10.38
CA GLU A 106 9.67 2.92 -9.21
C GLU A 106 8.70 3.37 -8.12
N THR A 107 8.14 2.40 -7.38
CA THR A 107 7.20 2.69 -6.28
C THR A 107 7.40 1.77 -5.10
N ALA A 108 7.16 2.30 -3.90
CA ALA A 108 7.00 1.56 -2.66
C ALA A 108 5.91 2.22 -1.82
N TYR A 109 5.21 1.48 -0.98
CA TYR A 109 4.16 2.03 -0.13
C TYR A 109 4.27 1.51 1.29
N ALA A 110 3.88 2.37 2.23
CA ALA A 110 3.73 2.12 3.67
C ALA A 110 3.14 3.39 4.28
N ASP A 111 2.56 3.29 5.47
CA ASP A 111 2.34 4.45 6.34
C ASP A 111 3.70 4.99 6.83
N PHE A 112 4.34 5.86 6.05
CA PHE A 112 5.66 6.45 6.33
C PHE A 112 5.56 7.54 7.40
N ASN A 113 4.42 8.22 7.48
CA ASN A 113 4.23 9.36 8.38
C ASN A 113 3.55 9.00 9.72
N GLY A 114 2.92 7.82 9.82
CA GLY A 114 2.28 7.29 11.02
C GLY A 114 0.85 7.79 11.27
N ASP A 115 0.15 8.30 10.25
CA ASP A 115 -1.21 8.85 10.38
C ASP A 115 -2.33 7.81 10.17
N GLY A 116 -1.96 6.58 9.79
CA GLY A 116 -2.89 5.49 9.57
C GLY A 116 -3.46 5.42 8.15
N HIS A 117 -2.96 6.24 7.22
CA HIS A 117 -3.10 6.08 5.78
C HIS A 117 -1.80 5.50 5.21
N ASP A 118 -1.88 4.58 4.25
CA ASP A 118 -0.66 4.20 3.54
C ASP A 118 -0.24 5.36 2.61
N ASP A 119 1.02 5.73 2.66
CA ASP A 119 1.67 6.69 1.77
C ASP A 119 2.31 5.95 0.58
N ILE A 120 2.70 6.68 -0.48
CA ILE A 120 3.47 6.13 -1.59
C ILE A 120 4.77 6.90 -1.85
N ALA A 121 5.88 6.17 -1.84
CA ALA A 121 7.16 6.65 -2.36
C ALA A 121 7.20 6.42 -3.88
N VAL A 122 7.50 7.47 -4.65
CA VAL A 122 7.49 7.48 -6.10
C VAL A 122 8.81 8.02 -6.64
N GLY A 123 9.48 7.22 -7.47
CA GLY A 123 10.71 7.61 -8.14
C GLY A 123 10.46 8.34 -9.46
N SER A 124 11.27 9.36 -9.71
CA SER A 124 11.47 10.07 -10.99
C SER A 124 12.95 10.01 -11.36
N PRO A 125 13.43 8.94 -12.03
CA PRO A 125 14.86 8.78 -12.32
C PRO A 125 15.41 9.82 -13.29
N GLY A 126 14.57 10.50 -14.08
CA GLY A 126 14.98 11.59 -14.98
C GLY A 126 14.77 12.99 -14.42
N GLU A 127 14.50 13.14 -13.12
CA GLU A 127 14.30 14.46 -12.51
C GLU A 127 15.58 15.30 -12.54
N ASP A 128 15.47 16.55 -12.98
CA ASP A 128 16.53 17.54 -12.88
C ASP A 128 16.58 18.13 -11.46
N VAL A 129 17.75 18.02 -10.80
CA VAL A 129 17.96 18.55 -9.44
C VAL A 129 18.93 19.72 -9.46
N GLY A 130 18.36 20.92 -9.61
CA GLY A 130 19.14 22.16 -9.66
C GLY A 130 19.94 22.28 -10.95
N SER A 131 21.24 21.99 -10.91
CA SER A 131 22.11 21.96 -12.10
C SER A 131 22.51 20.55 -12.51
N ASP A 132 22.07 19.54 -11.76
CA ASP A 132 22.33 18.14 -12.07
C ASP A 132 21.20 17.61 -12.96
N GLN A 133 21.53 17.37 -14.22
CA GLN A 133 20.56 16.89 -15.20
C GLN A 133 20.32 15.40 -15.02
N ASP A 134 19.06 14.97 -14.99
CA ASP A 134 18.66 13.58 -14.73
C ASP A 134 19.26 13.01 -13.41
N GLY A 135 19.45 13.87 -12.40
CA GLY A 135 20.00 13.48 -11.10
C GLY A 135 19.08 12.53 -10.31
N GLY A 136 17.79 12.52 -10.67
CA GLY A 136 16.78 11.65 -10.12
C GLY A 136 16.20 12.16 -8.79
N GLY A 137 14.98 11.73 -8.48
CA GLY A 137 14.27 12.13 -7.28
C GLY A 137 13.33 11.06 -6.75
N ILE A 138 13.01 11.14 -5.45
CA ILE A 138 11.95 10.36 -4.82
C ILE A 138 11.05 11.33 -4.07
N ALA A 139 9.74 11.24 -4.33
CA ALA A 139 8.70 11.91 -3.57
C ALA A 139 7.98 10.90 -2.67
N VAL A 140 7.63 11.27 -1.44
CA VAL A 140 6.70 10.52 -0.59
C VAL A 140 5.41 11.32 -0.51
N LEU A 141 4.29 10.69 -0.88
CA LEU A 141 2.99 11.30 -1.10
C LEU A 141 1.89 10.67 -0.25
#